data_AF-A0A7S2PT76-F1
#
_entry.id   AF-A0A7S2PT76-F1
#
_cell.length_a   1.000
_cell.length_b   1.000
_cell.length_c   1.000
_cell.angle_alpha   90.00
_cell.angle_beta   90.00
_cell.angle_gamma   90.00
#
_symmetry.space_group_name_H-M   'P 1'
#
loop_
_entity.id
_entity.type
_entity.pdbx_description
1 polymer ?
#
loop_
_entity_poly.entity_id
_entity_poly.type
_entity_poly.pdbx_seq_one_letter_code
_entity_poly.pdbx_strand_id
1 'polypeptide(L)'
;NARPVYLFLKSMKSPSRDAFLKAIEACAEGGFVNLEAMINERYAAFLREEKDEAASNQCIADSYFLYQDWGAHAKALQLSNEHEFLKKLKRKNARSFANTIGSNRKTVSSTVSTTSDDATPKKLMTFSFNSTLKQRRLIPVKKK
;
A
#
# COMPACT_ATOMS: atom_id res chain seq x y z
N ASN A 1 -8.54 -17.62 -9.91
CA ASN A 1 -7.57 -16.82 -9.12
C ASN A 1 -6.09 -17.17 -9.34
N ALA A 2 -5.70 -17.94 -10.37
CA ALA A 2 -4.29 -18.31 -10.61
C ALA A 2 -3.55 -17.41 -11.62
N ARG A 3 -4.26 -16.49 -12.29
CA ARG A 3 -3.73 -15.65 -13.38
C ARG A 3 -2.51 -14.80 -12.97
N PRO A 4 -2.48 -14.12 -11.81
CA PRO A 4 -1.35 -13.27 -11.43
C PRO A 4 -0.05 -14.06 -11.22
N VAL A 5 -0.14 -15.20 -10.51
CA VAL A 5 1.00 -16.09 -10.26
C VAL A 5 1.53 -16.70 -11.56
N TYR A 6 0.63 -17.12 -12.46
CA TYR A 6 1.02 -17.66 -13.76
C TYR A 6 1.78 -16.63 -14.60
N LEU A 7 1.27 -15.39 -14.67
CA LEU A 7 1.93 -14.32 -15.44
C LEU A 7 3.28 -13.94 -14.84
N PHE A 8 3.40 -13.93 -13.51
CA PHE A 8 4.68 -13.72 -12.83
C PHE A 8 5.70 -14.80 -13.19
N LEU A 9 5.34 -16.08 -13.10
CA LEU A 9 6.24 -17.17 -13.45
C LEU A 9 6.63 -17.13 -14.94
N LYS A 10 5.69 -16.71 -15.79
CA LYS A 10 5.95 -16.53 -17.23
C LYS A 10 6.94 -15.39 -17.48
N SER A 11 6.80 -14.24 -16.83
CA SER A 11 7.73 -13.12 -16.99
C SER A 11 9.14 -13.46 -16.49
N MET A 12 9.27 -14.31 -15.46
CA MET A 12 10.56 -14.78 -14.97
C MET A 12 11.25 -15.78 -15.92
N LYS A 13 10.46 -16.63 -16.61
CA LYS A 13 10.99 -17.59 -17.59
C LYS A 13 11.36 -16.94 -18.92
N SER A 14 10.59 -15.95 -19.34
CA SER A 14 10.80 -15.20 -20.58
C SER A 14 10.67 -13.70 -20.29
N PRO A 15 11.76 -13.05 -19.83
CA PRO A 15 11.74 -11.65 -19.45
C PRO A 15 11.49 -10.78 -20.69
N SER A 16 10.41 -10.02 -20.65
CA SER A 16 10.11 -8.98 -21.62
C SER A 16 9.32 -7.87 -20.94
N ARG A 17 9.46 -6.63 -21.42
CA ARG A 17 8.72 -5.47 -20.88
C ARG A 17 7.22 -5.76 -20.79
N ASP A 18 6.64 -6.24 -21.88
CA ASP A 18 5.22 -6.57 -21.96
C ASP A 18 4.81 -7.68 -20.98
N ALA A 19 5.65 -8.68 -20.76
CA ALA A 19 5.36 -9.76 -19.82
C ALA A 19 5.34 -9.25 -18.37
N PHE A 20 6.29 -8.38 -18.00
CA PHE A 20 6.33 -7.74 -16.69
C PHE A 20 5.12 -6.83 -16.47
N LEU A 21 4.79 -5.96 -17.44
CA LEU A 21 3.66 -5.05 -17.33
C LEU A 21 2.33 -5.81 -17.15
N LYS A 22 2.10 -6.87 -17.94
CA LYS A 22 0.91 -7.72 -17.79
C LYS A 22 0.85 -8.44 -16.44
N ALA A 23 2.00 -8.83 -15.89
CA ALA A 23 2.07 -9.45 -14.57
C ALA A 23 1.76 -8.43 -13.45
N ILE A 24 2.31 -7.21 -13.52
CA ILE A 24 2.03 -6.13 -12.58
C ILE A 24 0.53 -5.79 -12.59
N GLU A 25 -0.05 -5.60 -13.77
CA GLU A 25 -1.48 -5.30 -13.94
C GLU A 25 -2.36 -6.40 -13.32
N ALA A 26 -2.08 -7.67 -13.63
CA ALA A 26 -2.85 -8.78 -13.08
C ALA A 26 -2.69 -8.91 -11.54
N CYS A 27 -1.51 -8.61 -10.99
CA CYS A 27 -1.29 -8.58 -9.55
C CYS A 27 -2.02 -7.43 -8.87
N ALA A 28 -2.03 -6.24 -9.48
CA ALA A 28 -2.76 -5.09 -8.98
C ALA A 28 -4.27 -5.32 -9.01
N GLU A 29 -4.82 -5.85 -10.11
CA GLU A 29 -6.23 -6.25 -10.23
C GLU A 29 -6.62 -7.29 -9.18
N GLY A 30 -5.73 -8.26 -8.93
CA GLY A 30 -5.96 -9.33 -7.96
C GLY A 30 -5.68 -8.94 -6.51
N GLY A 31 -5.18 -7.73 -6.24
CA GLY A 31 -4.81 -7.28 -4.90
C GLY A 31 -3.62 -8.05 -4.29
N PHE A 32 -2.77 -8.67 -5.11
CA PHE A 32 -1.58 -9.40 -4.67
C PHE A 32 -0.39 -8.47 -4.47
N VAL A 33 -0.46 -7.61 -3.45
CA VAL A 33 0.54 -6.57 -3.12
C VAL A 33 1.96 -7.16 -2.98
N ASN A 34 2.07 -8.35 -2.39
CA ASN A 34 3.34 -9.05 -2.22
C ASN A 34 3.98 -9.44 -3.57
N LEU A 35 3.19 -9.98 -4.50
CA LEU A 35 3.66 -10.35 -5.83
C LEU A 35 3.95 -9.11 -6.67
N GLU A 36 3.11 -8.07 -6.58
CA GLU A 36 3.34 -6.79 -7.24
C GLU A 36 4.69 -6.18 -6.82
N ALA A 37 5.02 -6.22 -5.52
CA ALA A 37 6.31 -5.73 -5.01
C ALA A 37 7.49 -6.51 -5.61
N MET A 38 7.39 -7.84 -5.62
CA MET A 38 8.43 -8.72 -6.16
C MET A 38 8.61 -8.56 -7.67
N ILE A 39 7.52 -8.41 -8.42
CA ILE A 39 7.56 -8.20 -9.86
C ILE A 39 8.25 -6.87 -10.17
N ASN A 40 7.91 -5.80 -9.45
CA ASN A 40 8.54 -4.49 -9.64
C ASN A 40 10.06 -4.53 -9.35
N GLU A 41 10.50 -5.25 -8.31
CA GLU A 41 11.93 -5.44 -8.03
C GLU A 41 12.64 -6.16 -9.18
N ARG A 42 12.00 -7.20 -9.75
CA ARG A 42 12.56 -7.95 -10.89
C ARG A 42 12.54 -7.16 -12.19
N TYR A 43 11.50 -6.38 -12.43
CA TYR A 43 11.39 -5.53 -13.59
C TYR A 43 12.40 -4.39 -13.56
N ALA A 44 12.66 -3.82 -12.38
CA ALA A 44 13.75 -2.87 -12.20
C ALA A 44 15.11 -3.46 -12.56
N ALA A 45 15.41 -4.69 -12.12
CA ALA A 45 16.65 -5.36 -12.49
C ALA A 45 16.80 -5.52 -14.02
N PHE A 46 15.72 -5.91 -14.70
CA PHE A 46 15.68 -6.00 -16.16
C PHE A 46 15.90 -4.64 -16.84
N LEU A 47 15.27 -3.57 -16.35
CA LEU A 47 15.44 -2.22 -16.89
C LEU A 47 16.86 -1.67 -16.68
N ARG A 48 17.54 -2.06 -15.60
CA ARG A 48 18.96 -1.72 -15.40
C ARG A 48 19.85 -2.37 -16.45
N GLU A 49 19.57 -3.61 -16.84
CA GLU A 49 20.27 -4.29 -17.93
C GLU A 49 20.04 -3.58 -19.27
N GLU A 50 18.84 -3.05 -19.49
CA GLU A 50 18.48 -2.26 -20.67
C GLU A 50 18.94 -0.78 -20.61
N LYS A 51 19.65 -0.37 -19.55
CA LYS A 51 20.14 1.00 -19.28
C LYS A 51 19.06 2.07 -19.10
N ASP A 52 17.83 1.68 -18.74
CA ASP A 52 16.77 2.61 -18.36
C ASP A 52 16.72 2.79 -16.83
N GLU A 53 17.65 3.61 -16.33
CA GLU A 53 17.76 3.86 -14.89
C GLU A 53 16.56 4.63 -14.31
N ALA A 54 15.95 5.51 -15.10
CA ALA A 54 14.82 6.31 -14.64
C ALA A 54 13.60 5.44 -14.36
N ALA A 55 13.24 4.56 -15.31
CA ALA A 55 12.16 3.62 -15.14
C ALA A 55 12.48 2.59 -14.04
N SER A 56 13.73 2.11 -13.98
CA SER A 56 14.18 1.20 -12.91
C SER A 56 13.97 1.82 -11.53
N ASN A 57 14.40 3.06 -11.32
CA ASN A 57 14.30 3.74 -10.03
C ASN A 57 12.84 3.94 -9.62
N GLN A 58 11.94 4.19 -10.58
CA GLN A 58 10.51 4.24 -10.33
C GLN A 58 9.97 2.89 -9.87
N CYS A 59 10.32 1.79 -10.55
CA CYS A 59 9.90 0.44 -10.15
C CYS A 59 10.42 0.05 -8.75
N ILE A 60 11.66 0.42 -8.41
CA ILE A 60 12.21 0.21 -7.07
C ILE A 60 11.45 1.03 -6.02
N ALA A 61 11.09 2.28 -6.33
CA ALA A 61 10.28 3.11 -5.43
C ALA A 61 8.88 2.52 -5.20
N ASP A 62 8.23 2.03 -6.25
CA ASP A 62 6.93 1.38 -6.15
C ASP A 62 7.02 0.09 -5.30
N SER A 63 8.04 -0.74 -5.55
CA SER A 63 8.32 -1.93 -4.75
C SER A 63 8.54 -1.60 -3.26
N TYR A 64 9.30 -0.55 -2.96
CA TYR A 64 9.53 -0.08 -1.59
C TYR A 64 8.22 0.26 -0.86
N PHE A 65 7.31 1.01 -1.49
CA PHE A 65 6.02 1.35 -0.87
C PHE A 65 5.11 0.13 -0.74
N LEU A 66 5.09 -0.78 -1.72
CA LEU A 66 4.33 -2.02 -1.65
C LEU A 66 4.82 -2.93 -0.52
N TYR A 67 6.13 -2.99 -0.28
CA TYR A 67 6.68 -3.71 0.88
C TYR A 67 6.27 -3.09 2.21
N GLN A 68 6.16 -1.77 2.30
CA GLN A 68 5.61 -1.11 3.50
C GLN A 68 4.14 -1.45 3.68
N ASP A 69 3.35 -1.40 2.62
CA ASP A 69 1.90 -1.68 2.67
C ASP A 69 1.61 -3.13 3.05
N TRP A 70 2.45 -4.05 2.59
CA TRP A 70 2.37 -5.46 2.97
C TRP A 70 2.85 -5.71 4.41
N GLY A 71 3.62 -4.79 5.01
CA GLY A 71 4.21 -4.95 6.34
C GLY A 71 5.59 -5.62 6.34
N ALA A 72 6.20 -5.81 5.18
CA ALA A 72 7.56 -6.35 5.02
C ALA A 72 8.64 -5.28 5.27
N HIS A 73 8.60 -4.65 6.45
CA HIS A 73 9.47 -3.52 6.79
C HIS A 73 10.96 -3.85 6.74
N ALA A 74 11.37 -5.08 7.07
CA ALA A 74 12.77 -5.51 6.98
C ALA A 74 13.28 -5.43 5.53
N LYS A 75 12.47 -5.88 4.56
CA LYS A 75 12.80 -5.82 3.14
C LYS A 75 12.77 -4.39 2.61
N ALA A 76 11.79 -3.58 3.04
CA ALA A 76 11.76 -2.16 2.71
C ALA A 76 13.00 -1.40 3.25
N LEU A 77 13.42 -1.71 4.49
CA LEU A 77 14.62 -1.14 5.09
C LEU A 77 15.88 -1.53 4.30
N GLN A 78 16.01 -2.81 3.95
CA GLN A 78 17.08 -3.31 3.08
C GLN A 78 17.12 -2.52 1.76
N LEU A 79 15.99 -2.39 1.07
CA LEU A 79 15.89 -1.63 -0.18
C LEU A 79 16.35 -0.17 0.00
N SER A 80 15.94 0.49 1.08
CA SER A 80 16.32 1.87 1.38
C SER A 80 17.79 2.07 1.73
N ASN A 81 18.46 1.01 2.19
CA ASN A 81 19.90 1.02 2.44
C ASN A 81 20.68 0.79 1.14
N GLU A 82 20.18 -0.07 0.26
CA GLU A 82 20.76 -0.33 -1.06
C GLU A 82 20.60 0.86 -2.01
N HIS A 83 19.50 1.62 -1.88
CA HIS A 83 19.15 2.72 -2.76
C HIS A 83 18.94 4.02 -1.99
N GLU A 84 19.96 4.87 -1.92
CA GLU A 84 19.93 6.12 -1.16
C GLU A 84 18.83 7.10 -1.59
N PHE A 85 18.43 7.07 -2.87
CA PHE A 85 17.39 7.94 -3.40
C PHE A 85 16.03 7.71 -2.72
N LEU A 86 15.78 6.50 -2.20
CA LEU A 86 14.56 6.14 -1.47
C LEU A 86 14.40 6.91 -0.16
N LYS A 87 15.49 7.31 0.49
CA LYS A 87 15.43 8.08 1.76
C LYS A 87 14.81 9.46 1.59
N LYS A 88 14.90 10.03 0.37
CA LYS A 88 14.37 11.36 0.03
C LYS A 88 12.96 11.31 -0.54
N LEU A 89 12.48 10.12 -0.91
CA LEU A 89 11.18 9.95 -1.52
C LEU A 89 10.06 10.12 -0.49
N LYS A 90 9.14 11.03 -0.80
CA LYS A 90 7.86 11.14 -0.10
C LYS A 90 6.84 10.31 -0.85
N ARG A 91 6.02 9.58 -0.10
CA ARG A 91 4.90 8.83 -0.65
C ARG A 91 3.95 9.81 -1.33
N LYS A 92 3.76 9.65 -2.65
CA LYS A 92 2.63 10.25 -3.36
C LYS A 92 1.38 9.54 -2.81
N ASN A 93 0.33 10.30 -2.50
CA ASN A 93 -0.89 9.83 -1.82
C ASN A 93 -1.23 8.37 -2.12
N ALA A 94 -1.47 7.58 -1.07
CA ALA A 94 -1.74 6.15 -1.19
C ALA A 94 -2.81 5.89 -2.25
N ARG A 95 -2.59 4.87 -3.10
CA ARG A 95 -3.67 4.31 -3.93
C ARG A 95 -4.79 3.95 -2.97
N SER A 96 -5.91 4.65 -3.05
CA SER A 96 -7.06 4.42 -2.20
C SER A 96 -7.48 2.96 -2.36
N PHE A 97 -7.14 2.13 -1.38
CA PHE A 97 -7.63 0.75 -1.25
C PHE A 97 -9.15 0.69 -0.99
N ALA A 98 -9.79 1.85 -0.89
CA ALA A 98 -11.23 2.02 -0.72
C ALA A 98 -11.94 1.98 -2.09
N ASN A 99 -12.04 0.80 -2.68
CA ASN A 99 -13.16 0.47 -3.54
C ASN A 99 -13.43 -1.03 -3.41
N THR A 100 -14.68 -1.37 -3.11
CA THR A 100 -15.22 -2.74 -2.96
C THR A 100 -15.25 -3.33 -1.54
N ILE A 101 -15.67 -2.55 -0.54
CA ILE A 101 -16.58 -3.10 0.47
C ILE A 101 -17.87 -2.30 0.36
N GLY A 102 -18.83 -2.86 -0.38
CA GLY A 102 -20.16 -2.29 -0.56
C GLY A 102 -20.86 -2.13 0.78
N SER A 103 -20.73 -0.92 1.36
CA SER A 103 -21.52 -0.47 2.49
C SER A 103 -22.91 -0.08 1.99
N ASN A 104 -23.78 -1.08 1.82
CA ASN A 104 -25.23 -0.83 1.83
C ASN A 104 -25.66 -0.62 3.28
N ARG A 105 -25.39 0.57 3.82
CA ARG A 105 -26.19 1.14 4.90
C ARG A 105 -26.51 2.58 4.56
N LYS A 106 -27.74 2.76 4.03
CA LYS A 106 -28.47 4.02 4.14
C LYS A 106 -28.54 4.39 5.62
N THR A 107 -27.68 5.31 6.06
CA THR A 107 -27.95 6.11 7.24
C THR A 107 -28.34 7.49 6.76
N VAL A 108 -29.65 7.73 6.80
CA VAL A 108 -30.27 9.05 6.63
C VAL A 108 -29.61 9.98 7.64
N SER A 109 -28.80 10.92 7.16
CA SER A 109 -28.32 12.03 7.97
C SER A 109 -29.23 13.22 7.69
N SER A 110 -30.08 13.51 8.66
CA SER A 110 -30.99 14.64 8.69
C SER A 110 -30.21 15.94 8.57
N THR A 111 -30.51 16.70 7.52
CA THR A 111 -30.12 18.10 7.35
C THR A 111 -30.87 18.94 8.39
N VAL A 112 -30.15 19.48 9.37
CA VAL A 112 -30.59 20.67 10.09
C VAL A 112 -29.66 21.80 9.69
N SER A 113 -30.23 22.70 8.90
CA SER A 113 -29.67 24.00 8.55
C SER A 113 -30.12 24.97 9.63
N THR A 114 -29.19 25.59 10.34
CA THR A 114 -29.42 26.89 10.98
C THR A 114 -28.20 27.76 10.76
N THR A 115 -28.45 28.84 10.04
CA THR A 115 -27.61 29.98 9.74
C THR A 115 -27.23 30.76 11.00
N SER A 116 -25.99 31.26 11.01
CA SER A 116 -25.57 32.63 11.29
C SER A 116 -24.43 32.79 12.31
N ASP A 117 -23.47 33.60 11.87
CA ASP A 117 -22.52 34.45 12.61
C ASP A 117 -21.21 33.88 13.19
N ASP A 118 -20.14 34.40 12.59
CA ASP A 118 -18.95 34.98 13.21
C ASP A 118 -17.88 34.10 13.91
N ALA A 119 -16.64 34.57 13.75
CA ALA A 119 -15.39 34.17 14.40
C ALA A 119 -14.71 32.84 13.98
N THR A 120 -13.49 32.97 13.44
CA THR A 120 -12.51 31.90 13.17
C THR A 120 -12.25 30.99 14.38
N PRO A 121 -12.09 29.67 14.18
CA PRO A 121 -10.96 28.99 14.83
C PRO A 121 -10.27 27.89 13.99
N LYS A 122 -8.99 27.68 14.34
CA LYS A 122 -8.05 26.70 13.82
C LYS A 122 -8.64 25.28 13.79
N LYS A 123 -8.65 24.65 12.62
CA LYS A 123 -9.13 23.28 12.40
C LYS A 123 -8.14 22.28 13.02
N LEU A 124 -8.34 21.92 14.29
CA LEU A 124 -7.69 20.76 14.89
C LEU A 124 -8.12 19.52 14.12
N MET A 125 -7.17 18.81 13.50
CA MET A 125 -7.40 17.48 12.97
C MET A 125 -7.58 16.50 14.12
N THR A 126 -8.83 16.15 14.43
CA THR A 126 -9.16 15.09 15.37
C THR A 126 -8.92 13.74 14.70
N PHE A 127 -7.77 13.12 14.97
CA PHE A 127 -7.53 11.72 14.58
C PHE A 127 -8.26 10.81 15.57
N SER A 128 -9.31 10.13 15.09
CA SER A 128 -9.96 9.06 15.82
C SER A 128 -9.26 7.73 15.52
N PHE A 129 -8.60 7.16 16.52
CA PHE A 129 -8.13 5.77 16.47
C PHE A 129 -9.27 4.85 16.93
N ASN A 130 -9.83 4.08 16.01
CA ASN A 130 -10.67 2.93 16.36
C ASN A 130 -9.77 1.80 16.87
N SER A 131 -9.33 1.91 18.12
CA SER A 131 -8.60 0.85 18.80
C SER A 131 -9.59 -0.17 19.35
N THR A 132 -9.71 -1.33 18.69
CA THR A 132 -10.47 -2.49 19.19
C THR A 132 -9.66 -3.28 20.21
N LEU A 133 -8.85 -2.62 21.05
CA LEU A 133 -8.22 -3.24 22.20
C LEU A 133 -9.18 -3.14 23.38
N LYS A 134 -10.07 -4.14 23.50
CA LYS A 134 -10.87 -4.32 24.70
C LYS A 134 -9.92 -4.40 25.90
N GLN A 135 -10.02 -3.43 26.80
CA GLN A 135 -9.30 -3.40 28.07
C GLN A 135 -9.41 -4.78 28.74
N ARG A 136 -8.28 -5.47 28.92
CA ARG A 136 -8.20 -6.66 29.77
C ARG A 136 -8.56 -6.22 31.19
N ARG A 137 -9.76 -6.59 31.66
CA ARG A 137 -10.09 -6.47 33.08
C ARG A 137 -9.19 -7.40 33.88
N LEU A 138 -8.50 -6.86 34.87
CA LEU A 138 -7.71 -7.63 35.84
C LEU A 138 -8.68 -8.50 36.66
N ILE A 139 -8.45 -9.81 36.67
CA ILE A 139 -9.18 -10.77 37.50
C ILE A 139 -8.42 -10.88 38.83
N PRO A 140 -8.98 -10.49 39.98
CA PRO A 140 -8.32 -10.71 41.26
C PRO A 140 -8.43 -12.19 41.65
N VAL A 141 -7.28 -12.86 41.77
CA VAL A 141 -7.18 -14.23 42.29
C VAL A 141 -7.09 -14.14 43.81
N LYS A 142 -8.12 -14.64 44.52
CA LYS A 142 -8.04 -14.85 45.97
C LYS A 142 -7.12 -16.06 46.24
N LYS A 143 -6.03 -15.83 46.96
CA LYS A 143 -5.22 -16.91 47.53
C LYS A 143 -5.99 -17.56 48.68
N LYS A 144 -6.03 -18.89 48.70
CA LYS A 144 -6.52 -19.70 49.82
C LYS A 144 -5.50 -19.70 50.95
#